data_AF-A0A4P6LS84-F1
#
_entry.id   AF-A0A4P6LS84-F1
#
_cell.length_a   1.000
_cell.length_b   1.000
_cell.length_c   1.000
_cell.angle_alpha   90.00
_cell.angle_beta   90.00
_cell.angle_gamma   90.00
#
_symmetry.space_group_name_H-M   'P 1'
#
loop_
_entity.id
_entity.type
_entity.pdbx_description
1 polymer ?
#
loop_
_entity_poly.entity_id
_entity_poly.type
_entity_poly.pdbx_seq_one_letter_code
_entity_poly.pdbx_strand_id
1 'polypeptide(L)'
;MKKNQKSFCVAGLLLLMFLLWTIAIQNIDVQAIGPRESKVGFAALNGWFHSITGVNWLLYNITDWLGLVPLCFCFGFAILGLTQLIKRRSGSVKYFV
;
A
#
# COMPACT_ATOMS: atom_id res chain seq x y z
N MET A 1 6.77 -28.71 15.39
CA MET A 1 7.27 -27.46 16.02
C MET A 1 8.52 -26.86 15.37
N LYS A 2 9.54 -27.65 14.96
CA LYS A 2 10.80 -27.12 14.35
C LYS A 2 10.63 -26.31 13.04
N LYS A 3 9.60 -26.59 12.22
CA LYS A 3 9.32 -25.87 10.96
C LYS A 3 8.91 -24.41 11.23
N ASN A 4 8.06 -24.20 12.23
CA ASN A 4 7.57 -22.87 12.61
C ASN A 4 8.70 -22.00 13.17
N GLN A 5 9.63 -22.58 13.96
CA GLN A 5 10.78 -21.84 14.50
C GLN A 5 11.69 -21.30 13.39
N LYS A 6 11.96 -22.09 12.34
CA LYS A 6 12.73 -21.62 11.17
C LYS A 6 11.98 -20.50 10.44
N SER A 7 10.67 -20.63 10.25
CA SER A 7 9.84 -19.58 9.64
C SER A 7 9.84 -18.29 10.47
N PHE A 8 9.80 -18.38 11.81
CA PHE A 8 9.90 -17.21 12.69
C PHE A 8 11.28 -16.53 12.60
N CYS A 9 12.37 -17.30 12.55
CA CYS A 9 13.70 -16.72 12.35
C CYS A 9 13.82 -16.00 10.99
N VAL A 10 13.31 -16.61 9.92
CA VAL A 10 13.31 -16.00 8.58
C VAL A 10 12.47 -14.73 8.57
N ALA A 11 11.28 -14.76 9.18
CA ALA A 11 10.43 -13.57 9.30
C ALA A 11 11.11 -12.44 10.08
N GLY A 12 11.77 -12.76 11.20
CA GLY A 12 12.52 -11.80 11.99
C GLY A 12 13.70 -11.18 11.21
N LEU A 13 14.43 -11.98 10.44
CA LEU A 13 15.51 -11.50 9.59
C LEU A 13 15.01 -10.59 8.47
N LEU A 14 13.93 -10.98 7.79
CA LEU A 14 13.31 -10.17 6.75
C LEU A 14 12.80 -8.83 7.31
N LEU A 15 12.21 -8.85 8.52
CA LEU A 15 11.78 -7.65 9.21
C LEU A 15 12.97 -6.74 9.54
N LEU A 16 14.07 -7.31 10.06
CA LEU A 16 15.28 -6.54 10.34
C LEU A 16 15.87 -5.92 9.07
N MET A 17 15.98 -6.69 7.98
CA MET A 17 16.43 -6.18 6.68
C MET A 17 15.52 -5.05 6.17
N PHE A 18 14.21 -5.21 6.31
CA PHE A 18 13.24 -4.17 5.95
C PHE A 18 13.47 -2.89 6.75
N LEU A 19 13.63 -2.98 8.08
CA LEU A 19 13.89 -1.82 8.93
C LEU A 19 15.20 -1.12 8.55
N LEU A 20 16.28 -1.88 8.36
CA LEU A 20 17.57 -1.34 7.95
C LEU A 20 17.47 -0.65 6.59
N TRP A 21 16.77 -1.27 5.63
CA TRP A 21 16.51 -0.67 4.32
C TRP A 21 15.69 0.61 4.43
N THR A 22 14.63 0.62 5.25
CA THR A 22 13.78 1.80 5.49
C THR A 22 14.56 2.96 6.11
N ILE A 23 15.47 2.68 7.04
CA ILE A 23 16.36 3.71 7.62
C ILE A 23 17.35 4.20 6.56
N ALA A 24 17.94 3.28 5.79
CA ALA A 24 18.92 3.62 4.77
C ALA A 24 18.33 4.54 3.68
N ILE A 25 17.16 4.18 3.12
CA ILE A 25 16.50 4.98 2.08
C ILE A 25 15.98 6.33 2.57
N GLN A 26 15.84 6.54 3.89
CA GLN A 26 15.44 7.84 4.45
C GLN A 26 16.60 8.77 4.73
N ASN A 27 17.83 8.26 4.84
CA ASN A 27 18.97 9.02 5.35
C ASN A 27 20.16 9.08 4.37
N ILE A 28 20.30 8.12 3.47
CA ILE A 28 21.43 8.03 2.56
C ILE A 28 21.08 8.69 1.22
N ASP A 29 21.94 9.60 0.77
CA ASP A 29 21.86 10.25 -0.55
C ASP A 29 20.46 10.82 -0.83
N VAL A 30 19.98 11.64 0.09
CA VAL A 30 18.63 12.24 0.05
C VAL A 30 18.70 13.59 -0.65
N GLN A 31 18.15 13.67 -1.85
CA GLN A 31 18.15 14.88 -2.68
C GLN A 31 16.75 15.20 -3.21
N ALA A 32 16.48 16.47 -3.52
CA ALA A 32 15.20 16.95 -4.03
C ALA A 32 15.04 16.70 -5.54
N ILE A 33 15.13 15.44 -5.98
CA ILE A 33 15.03 15.06 -7.40
C ILE A 33 13.62 14.59 -7.81
N GLY A 34 12.68 14.52 -6.87
CA GLY A 34 11.32 14.07 -7.12
C GLY A 34 10.37 15.18 -7.59
N PRO A 35 9.17 14.84 -8.07
CA PRO A 35 8.16 15.84 -8.46
C PRO A 35 7.88 16.81 -7.32
N ARG A 36 7.74 18.10 -7.64
CA ARG A 36 7.53 19.18 -6.65
C ARG A 36 8.65 19.27 -5.60
N GLU A 37 9.91 19.09 -6.01
CA GLU A 37 11.09 19.14 -5.12
C GLU A 37 11.02 18.15 -3.94
N SER A 38 10.33 17.02 -4.15
CA SER A 38 10.23 15.99 -3.12
C SER A 38 11.57 15.28 -2.95
N LYS A 39 11.92 15.01 -1.69
CA LYS A 39 13.18 14.36 -1.32
C LYS A 39 13.11 12.85 -1.58
N VAL A 40 14.12 12.33 -2.26
CA VAL A 40 14.28 10.91 -2.60
C VAL A 40 15.64 10.45 -2.08
N GLY A 41 15.68 9.37 -1.28
CA GLY A 41 16.94 8.75 -0.87
C GLY A 41 17.53 7.84 -1.95
N PHE A 42 18.81 7.50 -1.83
CA PHE A 42 19.57 6.89 -2.93
C PHE A 42 19.36 7.63 -4.27
N ALA A 43 19.32 8.97 -4.21
CA ALA A 43 18.95 9.84 -5.32
C ALA A 43 19.74 9.58 -6.60
N ALA A 44 21.05 9.32 -6.51
CA ALA A 44 21.87 9.02 -7.69
C ALA A 44 21.43 7.73 -8.39
N LEU A 45 21.19 6.67 -7.62
CA LEU A 45 20.73 5.38 -8.13
C LEU A 45 19.31 5.48 -8.70
N ASN A 46 18.41 6.12 -7.94
CA ASN A 46 17.03 6.32 -8.35
C ASN A 46 16.91 7.23 -9.58
N GLY A 47 17.72 8.27 -9.68
CA GLY A 47 17.79 9.16 -10.84
C GLY A 47 18.31 8.45 -12.09
N TRP A 48 19.37 7.65 -11.95
CA TRP A 48 19.87 6.81 -13.05
C TRP A 48 18.81 5.82 -13.53
N PHE A 49 18.15 5.10 -12.61
CA PHE A 49 17.09 4.16 -12.97
C PHE A 49 15.91 4.87 -13.66
N HIS A 50 15.52 6.04 -13.13
CA HIS A 50 14.47 6.87 -13.72
C HIS A 50 14.81 7.33 -15.14
N SER A 51 16.07 7.66 -15.42
CA SER A 51 16.51 8.04 -16.77
C SER A 51 16.35 6.90 -17.79
N ILE A 52 16.39 5.65 -17.33
CA ILE A 52 16.23 4.47 -18.19
C ILE A 52 14.75 4.12 -18.38
N THR A 53 13.96 4.15 -17.29
CA THR A 53 12.55 3.73 -17.36
C THR A 53 11.62 4.83 -17.85
N GLY A 54 11.94 6.09 -17.55
CA GLY A 54 11.04 7.22 -17.76
C GLY A 54 9.73 7.11 -16.96
N VAL A 55 8.78 7.95 -17.31
CA VAL A 55 7.40 7.91 -16.81
C VAL A 55 6.47 7.37 -17.87
N ASN A 56 5.56 6.47 -17.49
CA ASN A 56 4.53 5.96 -18.38
C ASN A 56 3.16 6.56 -18.00
N TRP A 57 2.78 7.63 -18.69
CA TRP A 57 1.52 8.35 -18.46
C TRP A 57 0.27 7.49 -18.69
N LEU A 58 0.34 6.48 -19.57
CA LEU A 58 -0.77 5.56 -19.79
C LEU A 58 -1.01 4.70 -18.54
N LEU A 59 0.05 4.15 -17.95
CA LEU A 59 -0.05 3.37 -16.72
C LEU A 59 -0.55 4.20 -15.55
N TYR A 60 -0.12 5.47 -15.45
CA TYR A 60 -0.64 6.40 -14.45
C TYR A 60 -2.16 6.56 -14.58
N ASN A 61 -2.65 6.85 -15.80
CA ASN A 61 -4.08 7.04 -16.01
C ASN A 61 -4.87 5.76 -15.72
N ILE A 62 -4.41 4.59 -16.16
CA ILE A 62 -5.08 3.32 -15.88
C ILE A 62 -5.17 3.07 -14.37
N THR A 63 -4.07 3.27 -13.65
CA THR A 63 -4.01 3.00 -12.20
C THR A 63 -4.87 3.98 -11.40
N ASP A 64 -4.97 5.22 -11.84
CA ASP A 64 -5.82 6.24 -11.19
C ASP A 64 -7.31 5.86 -11.28
N TRP A 65 -7.78 5.49 -12.48
CA TRP A 65 -9.14 4.98 -12.66
C TRP A 65 -9.38 3.65 -11.94
N LEU A 66 -8.39 2.76 -11.92
CA LEU A 66 -8.49 1.48 -11.21
C LEU A 66 -8.56 1.69 -9.69
N GLY A 67 -7.91 2.73 -9.16
CA GLY A 67 -7.97 3.10 -7.74
C GLY A 67 -9.37 3.47 -7.25
N LEU A 68 -10.25 3.92 -8.16
CA LEU A 68 -11.66 4.19 -7.84
C LEU A 68 -12.45 2.90 -7.60
N VAL A 69 -12.07 1.78 -8.21
CA VAL A 69 -12.81 0.52 -8.14
C VAL A 69 -12.89 -0.02 -6.70
N PRO A 70 -11.78 -0.20 -5.94
CA PRO A 70 -11.84 -0.58 -4.53
C PRO A 70 -12.64 0.39 -3.67
N LEU A 71 -12.59 1.70 -3.97
CA LEU A 71 -13.33 2.71 -3.23
C LEU A 71 -14.85 2.48 -3.37
N CYS A 72 -15.32 2.17 -4.58
CA CYS A 72 -16.71 1.79 -4.83
C CYS A 72 -17.13 0.56 -4.02
N PHE A 73 -16.27 -0.46 -3.92
CA PHE A 73 -16.55 -1.63 -3.07
C PHE A 73 -16.64 -1.27 -1.59
N CYS A 74 -15.73 -0.45 -1.08
CA CYS A 74 -15.77 0.06 0.30
C CYS A 74 -17.08 0.82 0.57
N PHE A 75 -17.52 1.68 -0.35
CA PHE A 75 -18.80 2.36 -0.23
C PHE A 75 -19.98 1.38 -0.24
N GLY A 76 -19.97 0.38 -1.11
CA GLY A 76 -20.97 -0.69 -1.12
C GLY A 76 -21.08 -1.39 0.22
N PHE A 77 -19.95 -1.80 0.81
CA PHE A 77 -19.93 -2.41 2.14
C PHE A 77 -20.34 -1.45 3.26
N ALA A 78 -19.99 -0.17 3.17
CA ALA A 78 -20.41 0.84 4.14
C ALA A 78 -21.94 1.02 4.13
N ILE A 79 -22.56 1.08 2.94
CA ILE A 79 -24.02 1.15 2.81
C ILE A 79 -24.66 -0.13 3.34
N LEU A 80 -24.16 -1.31 2.96
CA LEU A 80 -24.67 -2.59 3.47
C LEU A 80 -24.59 -2.63 5.00
N GLY A 81 -23.46 -2.27 5.59
CA GLY A 81 -23.28 -2.17 7.04
C GLY A 81 -24.25 -1.18 7.70
N LEU A 82 -24.48 -0.01 7.08
CA LEU A 82 -25.45 0.97 7.57
C LEU A 82 -26.88 0.44 7.52
N THR A 83 -27.28 -0.20 6.42
CA THR A 83 -28.63 -0.80 6.31
C THR A 83 -28.83 -1.91 7.33
N GLN A 84 -27.81 -2.74 7.57
CA GLN A 84 -27.83 -3.78 8.60
C GLN A 84 -27.99 -3.17 10.00
N LEU A 85 -27.29 -2.07 10.29
CA LEU A 85 -27.36 -1.39 11.58
C LEU A 85 -28.75 -0.82 11.86
N ILE A 86 -29.35 -0.17 10.86
CA ILE A 86 -30.70 0.41 10.96
C ILE A 86 -31.74 -0.71 11.12
N LYS A 87 -31.68 -1.77 10.30
CA LYS A 87 -32.60 -2.91 10.39
C LYS A 87 -32.51 -3.64 11.74
N ARG A 88 -31.31 -3.81 12.30
CA ARG A 88 -31.11 -4.41 13.64
C ARG A 88 -31.74 -3.58 14.75
N ARG A 89 -31.68 -2.24 14.67
CA ARG A 89 -32.34 -1.35 15.65
C ARG A 89 -33.86 -1.34 15.52
N SER A 90 -34.40 -1.71 14.35
CA SER A 90 -35.85 -1.70 14.06
C SER A 90 -36.55 -3.05 14.31
N GLY A 91 -35.87 -4.07 14.86
CA GLY A 91 -36.50 -5.31 15.33
C GLY A 91 -36.98 -6.32 14.27
N SER A 92 -36.75 -6.10 12.97
CA SER A 92 -37.08 -7.08 11.92
C SER A 92 -35.82 -7.82 11.44
N VAL A 93 -35.50 -8.89 12.15
CA VAL A 93 -34.48 -9.87 11.73
C VAL A 93 -35.06 -10.77 10.64
N LYS A 94 -34.61 -10.60 9.39
CA LYS A 94 -34.71 -11.63 8.36
C LYS A 94 -33.31 -11.90 7.82
N TYR A 95 -32.75 -13.04 8.22
CA TYR A 95 -31.49 -13.56 7.71
C TYR A 95 -31.66 -13.91 6.22
N PHE A 96 -30.82 -13.34 5.36
CA PHE A 96 -30.60 -13.87 4.02
C PHE A 96 -29.27 -14.62 4.08
N VAL A 97 -29.36 -15.95 3.98
CA VAL A 97 -28.29 -16.84 3.53
C VAL A 97 -28.26 -16.76 2.01
#